data_AF-A0A429XWR4-F1
#
_entry.id   AF-A0A429XWR4-F1
#
_cell.length_a   1.000
_cell.length_b   1.000
_cell.length_c   1.000
_cell.angle_alpha   90.00
_cell.angle_beta   90.00
_cell.angle_gamma   90.00
#
_symmetry.space_group_name_H-M   'P 1'
#
loop_
_entity.id
_entity.type
_entity.pdbx_description
1 polymer ?
#
loop_
_entity_poly.entity_id
_entity_poly.type
_entity_poly.pdbx_seq_one_letter_code
_entity_poly.pdbx_strand_id
1 'polypeptide(L)'
;MGERCSSDPNERSDRHTGKSRIESGRNLHNWLHYQLQHFIENKAKMVGIAVEYVNPEHTSQTCKCGHVDKRNSHLNNFHCINVAIKAIRTSVPP
;
A
#
# COMPACT_ATOMS: atom_id res chain seq x y z
N MET A 1 -19.40 -37.91 -9.40
CA MET A 1 -18.14 -37.66 -8.69
C MET A 1 -17.54 -36.38 -9.27
N GLY A 2 -17.48 -35.32 -8.47
CA GLY A 2 -17.01 -34.00 -8.88
C GLY A 2 -16.96 -33.15 -7.63
N GLU A 3 -15.77 -33.16 -7.02
CA GLU A 3 -15.54 -32.79 -5.63
C GLU A 3 -15.67 -31.29 -5.41
N ARG A 4 -16.25 -30.95 -4.25
CA ARG A 4 -16.38 -29.61 -3.72
C ARG A 4 -14.98 -29.02 -3.50
N CYS A 5 -14.52 -28.14 -4.38
CA CYS A 5 -13.42 -27.23 -4.05
C CYS A 5 -13.93 -26.12 -3.13
N SER A 6 -14.19 -26.44 -1.87
CA SER A 6 -14.15 -25.47 -0.78
C SER A 6 -12.95 -25.84 0.09
N SER A 7 -11.84 -25.17 -0.17
CA SER A 7 -10.67 -25.19 0.69
C SER A 7 -10.16 -23.76 0.81
N ASP A 8 -11.05 -22.85 1.21
CA ASP A 8 -10.65 -21.52 1.68
C ASP A 8 -10.09 -21.70 3.11
N PRO A 9 -8.79 -21.46 3.36
CA PRO A 9 -8.21 -21.58 4.70
C PRO A 9 -8.57 -20.40 5.62
N ASN A 10 -9.48 -19.51 5.18
CA ASN A 10 -9.81 -18.27 5.87
C ASN A 10 -11.31 -18.14 6.17
N GLU A 11 -11.98 -19.26 6.47
CA GLU A 11 -13.28 -19.23 7.13
C GLU A 11 -13.05 -19.04 8.64
N ARG A 12 -12.72 -17.82 9.06
CA ARG A 12 -12.52 -17.48 10.48
C ARG A 12 -13.73 -16.73 11.00
N SER A 13 -14.41 -17.38 11.95
CA SER A 13 -15.55 -16.90 12.72
C SER A 13 -15.37 -15.47 13.27
N ASP A 14 -16.38 -14.64 13.01
CA ASP A 14 -16.56 -13.33 13.63
C ASP A 14 -16.70 -13.49 15.16
N ARG A 15 -15.57 -13.33 15.87
CA ARG A 15 -15.58 -13.21 17.33
C ARG A 15 -16.12 -11.82 17.71
N HIS A 16 -17.37 -11.79 18.14
CA HIS A 16 -17.92 -10.69 18.92
C HIS A 16 -17.28 -10.68 20.32
N THR A 17 -16.40 -9.72 20.61
CA THR A 17 -15.96 -9.46 21.99
C THR A 17 -15.76 -7.97 22.26
N GLY A 18 -16.66 -7.43 23.11
CA GLY A 18 -16.36 -6.43 24.15
C GLY A 18 -16.11 -4.98 23.75
N LYS A 19 -16.98 -4.06 24.19
CA LYS A 19 -16.77 -2.60 24.14
C LYS A 19 -15.54 -2.22 24.96
N SER A 20 -14.45 -1.81 24.31
CA SER A 20 -13.36 -1.08 24.97
C SER A 20 -13.28 0.34 24.42
N ARG A 21 -13.34 1.32 25.34
CA ARG A 21 -13.22 2.75 25.04
C ARG A 21 -11.73 3.07 24.84
N ILE A 22 -11.18 2.70 23.69
CA ILE A 22 -9.85 3.10 23.25
C ILE A 22 -10.00 3.71 21.86
N GLU A 23 -9.62 4.99 21.76
CA GLU A 23 -9.66 5.86 20.58
C GLU A 23 -9.48 5.11 19.24
N SER A 24 -10.60 4.68 18.67
CA SER A 24 -10.66 3.53 17.76
C SER A 24 -10.32 3.84 16.29
N GLY A 25 -10.09 5.11 15.96
CA GLY A 25 -9.94 5.54 14.56
C GLY A 25 -8.60 5.19 13.93
N ARG A 26 -7.49 5.31 14.66
CA ARG A 26 -6.14 5.22 14.06
C ARG A 26 -5.65 3.80 13.84
N ASN A 27 -6.06 2.84 14.67
CA ASN A 27 -5.60 1.45 14.57
C ASN A 27 -6.45 0.57 13.64
N LEU A 28 -7.70 0.97 13.33
CA LEU A 28 -8.57 0.24 12.41
C LEU A 28 -7.98 0.17 11.00
N HIS A 29 -7.40 1.28 10.51
CA HIS A 29 -6.82 1.36 9.18
C HIS A 29 -5.67 0.37 8.98
N ASN A 30 -4.83 0.16 10.00
CA ASN A 30 -3.69 -0.75 9.91
C ASN A 30 -4.14 -2.21 9.71
N TRP A 31 -5.18 -2.63 10.42
CA TRP A 31 -5.70 -4.00 10.31
C TRP A 31 -6.34 -4.26 8.95
N LEU A 32 -7.07 -3.28 8.41
CA LEU A 32 -7.68 -3.39 7.08
C LEU A 32 -6.63 -3.47 5.96
N HIS A 33 -5.54 -2.70 6.06
CA HIS A 33 -4.44 -2.79 5.10
C HIS A 33 -3.78 -4.17 5.11
N TYR A 34 -3.55 -4.74 6.29
CA TYR A 34 -3.01 -6.08 6.45
C TYR A 34 -3.94 -7.15 5.85
N GLN A 35 -5.24 -7.06 6.13
CA GLN A 35 -6.22 -7.99 5.58
C GLN A 35 -6.29 -7.92 4.04
N LEU A 36 -6.25 -6.70 3.48
CA LEU A 36 -6.24 -6.49 2.03
C LEU A 36 -5.01 -7.11 1.37
N GLN A 37 -3.82 -6.96 1.97
CA GLN A 37 -2.58 -7.58 1.47
C GLN A 37 -2.74 -9.09 1.33
N HIS A 38 -3.27 -9.77 2.35
CA HIS A 38 -3.52 -11.21 2.29
C HIS A 38 -4.53 -11.63 1.22
N PHE A 39 -5.58 -10.84 1.00
CA PHE A 39 -6.51 -11.13 -0.09
C PHE A 39 -5.85 -11.02 -1.47
N ILE A 40 -4.97 -10.03 -1.67
CA ILE A 40 -4.21 -9.87 -2.91
C ILE A 40 -3.26 -11.06 -3.11
N GLU A 41 -2.48 -11.42 -2.09
CA GLU A 41 -1.55 -12.57 -2.13
C GLU A 41 -2.27 -13.87 -2.50
N ASN A 42 -3.40 -14.15 -1.85
CA ASN A 42 -4.15 -15.37 -2.07
C ASN A 42 -4.66 -15.46 -3.51
N LYS A 43 -5.25 -14.38 -4.04
CA LYS A 43 -5.74 -14.35 -5.42
C LYS A 43 -4.61 -14.41 -6.44
N ALA A 44 -3.49 -13.71 -6.18
CA ALA A 44 -2.32 -13.77 -7.04
C ALA A 44 -1.74 -15.20 -7.10
N LYS A 45 -1.63 -15.87 -5.96
CA LYS A 45 -1.17 -17.26 -5.86
C LYS A 45 -2.06 -18.24 -6.63
N MET A 46 -3.38 -18.04 -6.63
CA MET A 46 -4.31 -18.89 -7.39
C MET A 46 -4.09 -18.81 -8.91
N VAL A 47 -3.62 -17.66 -9.42
CA VAL A 47 -3.37 -17.43 -10.84
C VAL A 47 -1.87 -17.54 -11.19
N GLY A 48 -1.01 -17.82 -10.20
CA GLY A 48 0.45 -17.96 -10.38
C GLY A 48 1.19 -16.62 -10.56
N ILE A 49 0.64 -15.51 -10.08
CA ILE A 49 1.28 -14.18 -10.12
C ILE A 49 2.13 -13.99 -8.86
N ALA A 50 3.37 -13.54 -9.03
CA ALA A 50 4.26 -13.19 -7.92
C ALA A 50 3.87 -11.84 -7.30
N VAL A 51 3.91 -11.75 -5.97
CA VAL A 51 3.69 -10.52 -5.20
C VAL A 51 4.99 -10.16 -4.50
N GLU A 52 5.49 -8.95 -4.71
CA GLU A 52 6.71 -8.44 -4.11
C GLU A 52 6.40 -7.27 -3.16
N TYR A 53 7.00 -7.30 -1.98
CA TYR A 53 6.91 -6.23 -1.01
C TYR A 53 8.05 -5.23 -1.21
N VAL A 54 7.70 -3.94 -1.21
CA VAL A 54 8.67 -2.83 -1.29
C VAL A 54 8.80 -2.13 0.05
N ASN A 55 9.97 -1.57 0.35
CA ASN A 55 10.17 -0.78 1.57
C ASN A 55 9.23 0.46 1.53
N PRO A 56 8.31 0.63 2.50
CA PRO A 56 7.38 1.76 2.50
C PRO A 56 8.05 3.10 2.82
N GLU A 57 9.28 3.09 3.34
CA GLU A 57 9.98 4.27 3.81
C GLU A 57 10.19 5.30 2.69
N HIS A 58 9.87 6.57 3.00
CA HIS A 58 10.02 7.73 2.10
C HIS A 58 9.34 7.66 0.72
N THR A 59 8.47 6.67 0.47
CA THR A 59 7.75 6.51 -0.80
C THR A 59 6.86 7.71 -1.15
N SER A 60 6.26 8.36 -0.15
CA SER A 60 5.46 9.59 -0.30
C SER A 60 6.30 10.88 -0.31
N GLN A 61 7.60 10.80 -0.02
CA GLN A 61 8.50 11.96 0.10
C GLN A 61 9.53 12.03 -1.03
N THR A 62 9.71 10.93 -1.76
CA THR A 62 10.70 10.79 -2.83
C THR A 62 10.14 11.33 -4.14
N CYS A 63 10.79 12.34 -4.71
CA CYS A 63 10.47 12.81 -6.05
C CYS A 63 11.10 11.91 -7.14
N LYS A 64 10.53 11.92 -8.34
CA LYS A 64 11.12 11.31 -9.56
C LYS A 64 12.54 11.81 -9.88
N CYS A 65 12.94 12.97 -9.35
CA CYS A 65 14.33 13.45 -9.47
C CYS A 65 15.30 12.80 -8.47
N GLY A 66 14.81 11.96 -7.55
CA GLY A 66 15.60 11.33 -6.48
C GLY A 66 15.66 12.13 -5.18
N HIS A 67 15.13 13.36 -5.15
CA HIS A 67 15.14 14.18 -3.94
C HIS A 67 14.07 13.72 -2.94
N VAL A 68 14.49 13.46 -1.69
CA VAL A 68 13.62 13.08 -0.58
C VAL A 68 13.49 14.25 0.40
N ASP A 69 12.27 14.74 0.62
CA ASP A 69 11.99 15.78 1.60
C ASP A 69 10.55 15.64 2.09
N LYS A 70 10.31 15.79 3.40
CA LYS A 70 8.97 15.73 4.00
C LYS A 70 8.01 16.76 3.40
N ARG A 71 8.54 17.93 3.06
CA ARG A 71 7.78 19.04 2.49
C ARG A 71 7.40 18.78 1.02
N ASN A 72 7.91 17.71 0.39
CA ASN A 72 7.46 17.31 -0.95
C ASN A 72 6.00 16.84 -0.97
N SER A 73 5.47 16.38 0.17
CA SER A 73 4.08 15.94 0.31
C SER A 73 3.38 16.76 1.38
N HIS A 74 2.33 17.47 1.00
CA HIS A 74 1.55 18.30 1.91
C HIS A 74 0.05 18.07 1.68
N LEU A 75 -0.60 17.42 2.65
CA LEU A 75 -1.97 16.91 2.54
C LEU A 75 -2.14 16.06 1.27
N ASN A 76 -2.89 16.58 0.29
CA ASN A 76 -3.25 15.90 -0.96
C ASN A 76 -2.37 16.34 -2.13
N ASN A 77 -1.41 17.26 -1.89
CA ASN A 77 -0.56 17.83 -2.92
C ASN A 77 0.86 17.26 -2.81
N PHE A 78 1.45 16.97 -3.97
CA PHE A 78 2.85 16.56 -4.08
C PHE A 78 3.60 17.51 -5.01
N HIS A 79 4.59 18.23 -4.48
CA HIS A 79 5.44 19.14 -5.24
C HIS A 79 6.89 18.99 -4.80
N CYS A 80 7.78 18.73 -5.75
CA CYS A 80 9.21 18.67 -5.43
C CYS A 80 9.75 20.05 -5.10
N ILE A 81 10.44 20.17 -3.97
CA ILE A 81 11.09 21.41 -3.54
C ILE A 81 12.42 21.62 -4.24
N ASN A 82 13.05 20.53 -4.68
CA ASN A 82 14.22 20.61 -5.55
C ASN A 82 13.79 20.84 -7.00
N VAL A 83 13.26 22.05 -7.26
CA VAL A 83 12.76 22.51 -8.57
C VAL A 83 13.91 22.77 -9.55
N ALA A 84 15.14 22.93 -9.07
CA ALA A 84 16.29 23.35 -9.87
C ALA A 84 16.69 22.37 -11.00
N ILE A 85 16.29 21.10 -10.94
CA ILE A 85 16.64 20.08 -11.94
C ILE A 85 15.51 19.85 -12.98
N LYS A 86 14.34 20.50 -12.84
CA LYS A 86 13.25 20.33 -13.81
C LYS A 86 13.58 20.89 -15.20
N ALA A 87 14.48 21.87 -15.28
CA ALA A 87 14.82 22.56 -16.53
C ALA A 87 15.87 21.83 -17.39
N ILE A 88 16.67 20.92 -16.83
CA ILE A 88 17.83 20.33 -17.55
C ILE A 88 17.47 19.01 -18.26
N ARG A 89 16.37 18.34 -17.88
CA ARG A 89 15.96 17.05 -18.46
C ARG A 89 14.98 17.12 -19.64
N THR A 90 14.50 18.31 -20.03
CA THR A 90 13.58 18.47 -21.18
C THR A 90 14.26 18.79 -22.50
N SER A 91 15.59 18.83 -22.59
CA SER A 91 16.28 18.83 -23.88
C SER A 91 16.52 17.40 -24.36
N VAL A 92 15.45 16.71 -24.73
CA VAL A 92 15.57 15.64 -25.74
C VAL A 92 15.47 16.36 -27.10
N PRO A 93 16.57 16.54 -27.85
CA PRO A 93 16.49 17.04 -29.21
C PRO A 93 15.73 16.02 -30.11
N PRO A 94 15.10 16.48 -31.21
CA PRO A 94 14.17 15.67 -32.02
C PRO A 94 14.77 14.37 -32.56
#